data_AF-L9KN31-F1
#
_entry.id   AF-L9KN31-F1
#
_cell.length_a   1.000
_cell.length_b   1.000
_cell.length_c   1.000
_cell.angle_alpha   90.00
_cell.angle_beta   90.00
_cell.angle_gamma   90.00
#
_symmetry.space_group_name_H-M   'P 1'
#
loop_
_entity.id
_entity.type
_entity.pdbx_description
1 polymer ?
#
loop_
_entity_poly.entity_id
_entity_poly.type
_entity_poly.pdbx_seq_one_letter_code
_entity_poly.pdbx_strand_id
1 'polypeptide(L)'
;MGRMERKAGNFYVPAEPKWAFVIRIRGINGVNRKIPKVLQFLCLCRLFNGTFVKLNKASINMLRIVQPYIVWGYLNLKSVNKLIYKCDCGKISKKRIALTNNSLIALSLGKFGLICMEALIHEIYTIGKCFKEANNFL
;
A
#
# COMPACT_ATOMS: atom_id res chain seq x y z
N MET A 1 6.92 19.64 18.00
CA MET A 1 7.45 18.61 18.93
C MET A 1 8.95 18.43 18.81
N GLY A 2 9.52 17.92 17.71
CA GLY A 2 10.98 17.68 17.62
C GLY A 2 11.90 18.88 17.90
N ARG A 3 11.50 20.12 17.55
CA ARG A 3 12.26 21.34 17.91
C ARG A 3 12.12 21.72 19.40
N MET A 4 11.01 21.36 20.04
CA MET A 4 10.76 21.67 21.46
C MET A 4 11.53 20.71 22.36
N GLU A 5 11.52 19.41 22.03
CA GLU A 5 12.28 18.38 22.78
C GLU A 5 13.79 18.66 22.75
N ARG A 6 14.33 19.06 21.59
CA ARG A 6 15.75 19.44 21.46
C ARG A 6 16.12 20.64 22.33
N LYS A 7 15.21 21.60 22.52
CA LYS A 7 15.43 22.74 23.43
C LYS A 7 15.43 22.30 24.90
N ALA A 8 14.68 21.26 25.23
CA ALA A 8 14.63 20.67 26.56
C ALA A 8 15.76 19.65 26.84
N GLY A 9 16.68 19.44 25.89
CA GLY A 9 17.73 18.41 26.00
C GLY A 9 17.25 16.98 25.77
N ASN A 10 15.99 16.78 25.35
CA ASN A 10 15.36 15.49 25.13
C ASN A 10 15.37 15.06 23.66
N PHE A 11 15.21 13.75 23.44
CA PHE A 11 15.11 13.15 22.12
C PHE A 11 13.65 12.87 21.74
N TYR A 12 13.25 13.36 20.56
CA TYR A 12 11.96 13.03 19.98
C TYR A 12 12.06 11.79 19.09
N VAL A 13 11.40 10.71 19.48
CA VAL A 13 11.26 9.50 18.66
C VAL A 13 9.90 9.54 17.95
N PRO A 14 9.87 9.59 16.61
CA PRO A 14 8.61 9.56 15.87
C PRO A 14 7.94 8.19 15.99
N ALA A 15 6.62 8.16 15.86
CA ALA A 15 5.86 6.92 15.81
C ALA A 15 6.34 6.02 14.65
N GLU A 16 6.36 4.71 14.89
CA GLU A 16 6.69 3.75 13.86
C GLU A 16 5.71 3.84 12.67
N PRO A 17 6.21 3.69 11.43
CA PRO A 17 5.37 3.71 10.26
C PRO A 17 4.42 2.51 10.25
N LYS A 18 3.16 2.76 9.90
CA LYS A 18 2.10 1.76 10.02
C LYS A 18 1.88 0.94 8.74
N TRP A 19 2.41 1.37 7.60
CA TRP A 19 2.29 0.71 6.30
C TRP A 19 3.61 0.77 5.53
N ALA A 20 3.75 -0.07 4.51
CA ALA A 20 4.84 -0.03 3.56
C ALA A 20 4.32 -0.21 2.13
N PHE A 21 5.05 0.33 1.16
CA PHE A 21 4.87 0.00 -0.25
C PHE A 21 5.86 -1.09 -0.64
N VAL A 22 5.38 -2.13 -1.30
CA VAL A 22 6.16 -3.31 -1.66
C VAL A 22 6.13 -3.47 -3.18
N ILE A 23 7.29 -3.65 -3.80
CA ILE A 23 7.43 -3.89 -5.24
C ILE A 23 8.17 -5.21 -5.44
N ARG A 24 7.69 -6.04 -6.35
CA ARG A 24 8.42 -7.25 -6.75
C ARG A 24 9.48 -6.93 -7.80
N ILE A 25 10.72 -7.33 -7.54
CA ILE A 25 11.88 -7.05 -8.40
C ILE A 25 12.46 -8.28 -9.11
N ARG A 26 12.16 -9.50 -8.64
CA ARG A 26 12.74 -10.74 -9.21
C ARG A 26 11.68 -11.79 -9.60
N GLY A 27 12.06 -12.62 -10.58
CA GLY A 27 11.34 -13.84 -10.96
C GLY A 27 11.38 -14.92 -9.87
N ILE A 28 10.50 -15.92 -9.98
CA ILE A 28 10.34 -17.00 -8.98
C ILE A 28 10.47 -18.39 -9.62
N ASN A 29 11.32 -18.52 -10.63
CA ASN A 29 11.53 -19.82 -11.26
C ASN A 29 12.40 -20.69 -10.34
N GLY A 30 11.99 -21.94 -10.10
CA GLY A 30 12.75 -22.90 -9.29
C GLY A 30 12.76 -22.66 -7.77
N VAL A 31 11.92 -21.77 -7.24
CA VAL A 31 11.87 -21.50 -5.79
C VAL A 31 10.88 -22.41 -5.06
N ASN A 32 11.14 -22.63 -3.77
CA ASN A 32 10.25 -23.40 -2.90
C ASN A 32 8.82 -22.83 -2.88
N ARG A 33 7.79 -23.69 -2.89
CA ARG A 33 6.35 -23.36 -2.90
C ARG A 33 5.92 -22.33 -1.84
N LYS A 34 6.66 -22.20 -0.74
CA LYS A 34 6.39 -21.19 0.31
C LYS A 34 6.51 -19.75 -0.23
N ILE A 35 7.51 -19.45 -1.04
CA ILE A 35 7.79 -18.09 -1.54
C ILE A 35 6.69 -17.60 -2.50
N PRO A 36 6.28 -18.35 -3.55
CA PRO A 36 5.20 -17.96 -4.44
C PRO A 36 3.88 -17.76 -3.69
N LYS A 37 3.58 -18.59 -2.68
CA LYS A 37 2.37 -18.45 -1.87
C LYS A 37 2.37 -17.15 -1.06
N VAL A 38 3.49 -16.78 -0.44
CA VAL A 38 3.59 -15.51 0.29
C VAL A 38 3.47 -14.31 -0.66
N LEU A 39 4.11 -14.36 -1.84
CA LEU A 39 3.95 -13.30 -2.85
C LEU A 39 2.51 -13.20 -3.35
N GLN A 40 1.79 -14.32 -3.47
CA GLN A 40 0.37 -14.32 -3.84
C GLN A 40 -0.50 -13.68 -2.76
N PHE A 41 -0.24 -13.93 -1.47
CA PHE A 41 -0.93 -13.24 -0.37
C PHE A 41 -0.70 -11.73 -0.35
N LEU A 42 0.46 -11.26 -0.83
CA LEU A 42 0.78 -9.84 -1.00
C LEU A 42 0.27 -9.27 -2.34
N CYS A 43 -0.43 -10.06 -3.16
CA CYS A 43 -0.89 -9.71 -4.50
C CYS A 43 0.25 -9.38 -5.50
N LEU A 44 1.46 -9.89 -5.29
CA LEU A 44 2.67 -9.65 -6.09
C LEU A 44 2.93 -10.78 -7.11
N CYS A 45 1.94 -11.10 -7.93
CA CYS A 45 2.01 -12.22 -8.87
C CYS A 45 2.89 -11.94 -10.11
N ARG A 46 3.02 -10.68 -10.52
CA ARG A 46 3.81 -10.25 -11.70
C ARG A 46 5.03 -9.44 -11.28
N LEU A 47 6.05 -9.42 -12.14
CA LEU A 47 7.25 -8.60 -11.96
C LEU A 47 6.88 -7.11 -12.03
N PHE A 48 7.53 -6.27 -11.22
CA PHE A 48 7.29 -4.82 -11.11
C PHE A 48 5.88 -4.40 -10.66
N ASN A 49 5.02 -5.35 -10.27
CA ASN A 49 3.82 -5.01 -9.53
C ASN A 49 4.19 -4.52 -8.14
N GLY A 50 3.43 -3.54 -7.64
CA GLY A 50 3.55 -3.07 -6.28
C GLY A 50 2.20 -2.90 -5.59
N THR A 51 2.20 -3.08 -4.28
CA THR A 51 0.99 -3.05 -3.43
C THR A 51 1.29 -2.36 -2.10
N PHE A 52 0.26 -1.74 -1.51
CA PHE A 52 0.36 -1.20 -0.16
C PHE A 52 0.09 -2.31 0.86
N VAL A 53 0.90 -2.39 1.90
CA VAL A 53 0.80 -3.42 2.94
C VAL A 53 0.74 -2.76 4.30
N LYS A 54 -0.30 -3.08 5.07
CA LYS A 54 -0.39 -2.70 6.49
C LYS A 54 0.62 -3.50 7.30
N LEU A 55 1.44 -2.80 8.08
CA LEU A 55 2.48 -3.42 8.90
C LEU A 55 1.89 -3.92 10.21
N ASN A 56 1.79 -5.25 10.29
CA ASN A 56 1.55 -5.99 11.51
C ASN A 56 2.73 -6.95 11.71
N LYS A 57 2.85 -7.56 12.90
CA LYS A 57 3.90 -8.56 13.18
C LYS A 57 3.92 -9.69 12.13
N ALA A 58 2.74 -10.16 11.73
CA ALA A 58 2.58 -11.17 10.68
C ALA A 58 3.05 -10.66 9.30
N SER A 59 2.66 -9.45 8.91
CA SER A 59 3.07 -8.84 7.63
C SER A 59 4.59 -8.68 7.55
N ILE A 60 5.22 -8.22 8.63
CA ILE A 60 6.68 -8.06 8.71
C ILE A 60 7.38 -9.41 8.54
N ASN A 61 6.86 -10.47 9.19
CA ASN A 61 7.41 -11.82 9.02
C ASN A 61 7.24 -12.33 7.57
N MET A 62 6.11 -12.06 6.93
CA MET A 62 5.93 -12.38 5.50
C MET A 62 6.95 -11.65 4.63
N LEU A 63 7.15 -10.33 4.85
CA LEU A 63 8.11 -9.52 4.12
C LEU A 63 9.55 -10.02 4.30
N ARG A 64 9.91 -10.50 5.50
CA ARG A 64 11.22 -11.11 5.77
C ARG A 64 11.46 -12.38 4.96
N ILE A 65 10.44 -13.23 4.80
CA ILE A 65 10.55 -14.48 4.01
C ILE A 65 10.81 -14.18 2.53
N VAL A 66 10.14 -13.16 1.97
CA VAL A 66 10.24 -12.82 0.54
C VAL A 66 11.24 -11.72 0.22
N GLN A 67 11.96 -11.20 1.22
CA GLN A 67 12.90 -10.08 1.12
C GLN A 67 13.84 -10.12 -0.10
N PRO A 68 14.44 -11.26 -0.52
CA PRO A 68 15.31 -11.26 -1.69
C PRO A 68 14.59 -11.03 -3.03
N TYR A 69 13.26 -11.15 -3.10
CA TYR A 69 12.45 -11.00 -4.31
C TYR A 69 11.71 -9.67 -4.39
N ILE A 70 11.67 -8.92 -3.29
CA ILE A 70 10.92 -7.68 -3.17
C ILE A 70 11.83 -6.54 -2.71
N VAL A 71 11.46 -5.32 -3.07
CA VAL A 71 11.94 -4.10 -2.42
C VAL A 71 10.75 -3.46 -1.76
N TRP A 72 10.90 -3.06 -0.51
CA TRP A 72 9.83 -2.38 0.21
C TRP A 72 10.37 -1.25 1.08
N GLY A 73 9.51 -0.27 1.33
CA GLY A 73 9.86 0.89 2.12
C GLY A 73 8.67 1.81 2.33
N TYR A 74 8.94 2.95 2.96
CA TYR A 74 7.95 3.96 3.28
C TYR A 74 7.94 5.02 2.17
N LEU A 75 6.75 5.37 1.68
CA LEU A 75 6.63 6.44 0.69
C LEU A 75 6.15 7.75 1.33
N ASN A 76 6.61 8.85 0.76
CA ASN A 76 6.10 10.18 1.07
C ASN A 76 4.71 10.37 0.46
N LEU A 77 3.90 11.25 1.06
CA LEU A 77 2.56 11.58 0.56
C LEU A 77 2.59 12.00 -0.93
N LYS A 78 3.59 12.79 -1.35
CA LYS A 78 3.78 13.19 -2.75
C LYS A 78 3.94 11.99 -3.70
N SER A 79 4.70 10.97 -3.26
CA SER A 79 4.94 9.77 -4.05
C SER A 79 3.70 8.89 -4.12
N VAL A 80 2.97 8.73 -3.01
CA VAL A 80 1.68 8.01 -2.98
C VAL A 80 0.68 8.68 -3.91
N ASN A 81 0.59 10.00 -3.83
CA ASN A 81 -0.31 10.79 -4.66
C ASN A 81 -0.01 10.61 -6.17
N LYS A 82 1.27 10.77 -6.55
CA LYS A 82 1.72 10.54 -7.93
C LYS A 82 1.46 9.10 -8.39
N LEU A 83 1.62 8.12 -7.50
CA LEU A 83 1.39 6.71 -7.82
C LEU A 83 -0.09 6.45 -8.07
N ILE A 84 -0.98 6.94 -7.21
CA ILE A 84 -2.43 6.71 -7.34
C ILE A 84 -3.00 7.44 -8.55
N TYR A 85 -2.61 8.69 -8.82
CA TYR A 85 -3.06 9.36 -10.06
C TYR A 85 -2.47 8.73 -11.33
N LYS A 86 -1.28 8.12 -11.25
CA LYS A 86 -0.68 7.40 -12.39
C LYS A 86 -1.24 5.98 -12.53
N CYS A 87 -1.69 5.37 -11.43
CA CYS A 87 -2.52 4.17 -11.43
C CYS A 87 -3.90 4.55 -11.96
N ASP A 88 -3.95 4.65 -13.28
CA ASP A 88 -5.12 4.99 -14.07
C ASP A 88 -6.26 3.97 -13.95
N CYS A 89 -6.16 2.95 -13.11
CA CYS A 89 -7.05 1.80 -13.08
C CYS A 89 -7.49 1.43 -11.66
N GLY A 90 -8.79 1.14 -11.50
CA GLY A 90 -9.37 0.50 -10.33
C GLY A 90 -10.08 -0.81 -10.68
N LYS A 91 -10.28 -1.67 -9.69
CA LYS A 91 -10.97 -2.96 -9.82
C LYS A 91 -12.44 -2.79 -9.47
N ILE A 92 -13.29 -2.76 -10.50
CA ILE A 92 -14.74 -2.66 -10.38
C ILE A 92 -15.36 -3.93 -10.97
N SER A 93 -16.20 -4.62 -10.19
CA SER A 93 -16.84 -5.87 -10.62
C SER A 93 -15.88 -6.90 -11.21
N LYS A 94 -14.71 -7.06 -10.58
CA LYS A 94 -13.58 -7.94 -11.00
C LYS A 94 -12.91 -7.55 -12.33
N LYS A 95 -13.31 -6.46 -12.97
CA LYS A 95 -12.65 -5.92 -14.17
C LYS A 95 -11.77 -4.73 -13.77
N ARG A 96 -10.67 -4.55 -14.51
CA ARG A 96 -9.79 -3.40 -14.35
C ARG A 96 -10.32 -2.29 -15.26
N ILE A 97 -10.81 -1.21 -14.66
CA ILE A 97 -11.47 -0.09 -15.35
C ILE A 97 -10.66 1.17 -15.10
N ALA A 98 -10.47 1.97 -16.15
CA ALA A 98 -9.75 3.22 -16.03
C ALA A 98 -10.53 4.24 -15.16
N LEU A 99 -9.85 4.92 -14.24
CA LEU A 99 -10.42 5.92 -13.34
C LEU A 99 -10.44 7.29 -14.04
N THR A 100 -11.47 7.52 -14.85
CA THR A 100 -11.71 8.81 -15.52
C THR A 100 -12.46 9.80 -14.63
N ASN A 101 -13.39 9.32 -13.80
CA ASN A 101 -14.27 10.16 -13.00
C ASN A 101 -14.36 9.64 -11.55
N ASN A 102 -14.48 10.57 -10.60
CA ASN A 102 -14.71 10.25 -9.18
C ASN A 102 -16.01 9.45 -8.95
N SER A 103 -16.99 9.55 -9.87
CA SER A 103 -18.23 8.78 -9.82
C SER A 103 -17.98 7.26 -9.79
N LEU A 104 -16.94 6.77 -10.45
CA LEU A 104 -16.58 5.33 -10.46
C LEU A 104 -16.06 4.86 -9.09
N ILE A 105 -15.38 5.76 -8.38
CA ILE A 105 -14.88 5.51 -7.02
C ILE A 105 -16.06 5.50 -6.06
N ALA A 106 -16.92 6.50 -6.12
CA ALA A 106 -18.13 6.57 -5.29
C ALA A 106 -19.05 5.34 -5.48
N LEU A 107 -19.14 4.81 -6.71
CA LEU A 107 -19.98 3.64 -6.99
C LEU A 107 -19.44 2.37 -6.32
N SER A 108 -18.12 2.20 -6.26
CA SER A 108 -17.49 1.01 -5.69
C SER A 108 -17.23 1.12 -4.18
N LEU A 109 -16.79 2.30 -3.72
CA LEU A 109 -16.33 2.54 -2.35
C LEU A 109 -17.19 3.54 -1.57
N GLY A 110 -18.27 4.08 -2.15
CA GLY A 110 -19.16 5.04 -1.48
C GLY A 110 -19.79 4.49 -0.21
N LYS A 111 -20.01 3.16 -0.13
CA LYS A 111 -20.47 2.47 1.09
C LYS A 111 -19.50 2.61 2.26
N PHE A 112 -18.22 2.84 1.98
CA PHE A 112 -17.16 3.02 2.96
C PHE A 112 -16.84 4.49 3.22
N GLY A 113 -17.62 5.42 2.67
CA GLY A 113 -17.40 6.87 2.78
C GLY A 113 -16.32 7.43 1.86
N LEU A 114 -15.83 6.64 0.90
CA LEU A 114 -14.79 7.09 -0.05
C LEU A 114 -15.47 7.55 -1.35
N ILE A 115 -15.57 8.87 -1.51
CA ILE A 115 -16.30 9.50 -2.62
C ILE A 115 -15.37 9.96 -3.75
N CYS A 116 -14.12 10.30 -3.43
CA CYS A 116 -13.16 10.88 -4.38
C CYS A 116 -11.77 10.25 -4.28
N MET A 117 -10.90 10.58 -5.24
CA MET A 117 -9.48 10.17 -5.26
C MET A 117 -8.72 10.64 -4.02
N GLU A 118 -8.98 11.86 -3.55
CA GLU A 118 -8.29 12.43 -2.39
C GLU A 118 -8.63 11.67 -1.11
N ALA A 119 -9.90 11.26 -0.97
CA ALA A 119 -10.34 10.41 0.13
C ALA A 119 -9.65 9.03 0.09
N LEU A 120 -9.47 8.46 -1.11
CA LEU A 120 -8.73 7.21 -1.30
C LEU A 120 -7.26 7.34 -0.90
N ILE A 121 -6.58 8.40 -1.37
CA ILE A 121 -5.18 8.69 -1.04
C ILE A 121 -5.01 8.87 0.47
N HIS A 122 -5.90 9.65 1.09
CA HIS A 122 -5.89 9.88 2.52
C HIS A 122 -6.03 8.55 3.28
N GLU A 123 -7.03 7.74 2.94
CA GLU A 123 -7.31 6.45 3.59
C GLU A 123 -6.11 5.49 3.52
N ILE A 124 -5.43 5.45 2.38
CA ILE A 124 -4.22 4.63 2.18
C ILE A 124 -3.05 5.16 3.00
N TYR A 125 -2.82 6.47 2.99
CA TYR A 125 -1.69 7.08 3.67
C TYR A 125 -1.82 7.04 5.20
N THR A 126 -3.03 7.24 5.74
CA THR A 126 -3.28 7.23 7.19
C THR A 126 -3.58 5.84 7.75
N ILE A 127 -3.86 4.86 6.87
CA ILE A 127 -4.41 3.55 7.23
C ILE A 127 -5.69 3.71 8.05
N GLY A 128 -6.72 4.21 7.39
CA GLY A 128 -8.04 4.28 8.00
C GLY A 128 -8.69 2.91 8.17
N LYS A 129 -9.97 2.93 8.53
CA LYS A 129 -10.75 1.72 8.86
C LYS A 129 -10.98 0.84 7.63
N CYS A 130 -11.07 1.45 6.45
CA CYS A 130 -11.42 0.83 5.18
C CYS A 130 -10.19 0.64 4.27
N PHE A 131 -8.99 0.57 4.87
CA PHE A 131 -7.72 0.42 4.14
C PHE A 131 -7.69 -0.83 3.25
N LYS A 132 -8.29 -1.93 3.71
CA LYS A 132 -8.27 -3.21 2.98
C LYS A 132 -9.08 -3.10 1.69
N GLU A 133 -10.22 -2.44 1.77
CA GLU A 133 -11.16 -2.19 0.68
C GLU A 133 -10.53 -1.22 -0.33
N ALA A 134 -9.93 -0.13 0.15
CA ALA A 134 -9.20 0.83 -0.69
C ALA A 134 -8.02 0.19 -1.43
N ASN A 135 -7.22 -0.64 -0.75
CA ASN A 135 -6.07 -1.31 -1.35
C ASN A 135 -6.47 -2.44 -2.33
N ASN A 136 -7.60 -3.12 -2.10
CA ASN A 136 -8.12 -4.12 -3.04
C ASN A 136 -8.78 -3.51 -4.28
N PHE A 137 -9.20 -2.24 -4.18
CA PHE A 137 -9.74 -1.48 -5.29
C PHE A 137 -8.64 -1.03 -6.26
N LEU A 138 -7.44 -0.71 -5.76
CA LEU A 138 -6.26 -0.43 -6.60
C LEU A 138 -5.70 -1.71 -7.26
#